data_AF-A0A9W6SJS6-F1
#
_entry.id   AF-A0A9W6SJS6-F1
#
_cell.length_a   1.000
_cell.length_b   1.000
_cell.length_c   1.000
_cell.angle_alpha   90.00
_cell.angle_beta   90.00
_cell.angle_gamma   90.00
#
_symmetry.space_group_name_H-M   'P 1'
#
loop_
_entity.id
_entity.type
_entity.pdbx_description
1 polymer ?
#
loop_
_entity_poly.entity_id
_entity_poly.type
_entity_poly.pdbx_seq_one_letter_code
_entity_poly.pdbx_strand_id
1 'polypeptide(L)'
;MNRADAETLIRDSITHRAEPTPGLVDKLGAKAVYMLIAAAVVVAAERKFPEGTPIEELRAYAESLHERYPHGAEAIDTTLAEHVLRSLLEGEELLQPYDFGDVLQMMFILAYALMSPENLDEAAFHEYFSHVYELASAEV
;
A
#
# COMPACT_ATOMS: atom_id res chain seq x y z
N MET A 1 17.12 8.04 -3.73
CA MET A 1 15.71 8.44 -3.84
C MET A 1 15.54 9.84 -3.25
N ASN A 2 14.78 10.75 -3.88
CA ASN A 2 14.50 12.08 -3.31
C ASN A 2 13.41 11.94 -2.23
N ARG A 3 13.69 12.39 -0.99
CA ARG A 3 12.75 12.28 0.14
C ARG A 3 11.47 13.09 -0.05
N ALA A 4 11.54 14.28 -0.66
CA ALA A 4 10.34 15.11 -0.87
C ALA A 4 9.39 14.52 -1.93
N ASP A 5 9.94 13.94 -2.99
CA ASP A 5 9.16 13.25 -4.01
C ASP A 5 8.53 11.96 -3.42
N ALA A 6 9.29 11.24 -2.60
CA ALA A 6 8.78 10.06 -1.87
C ALA A 6 7.64 10.43 -0.91
N GLU A 7 7.79 11.51 -0.13
CA GLU A 7 6.74 11.98 0.78
C GLU A 7 5.47 12.35 0.01
N THR A 8 5.62 13.04 -1.13
CA THR A 8 4.49 13.39 -2.00
C THR A 8 3.78 12.13 -2.51
N LEU A 9 4.53 11.12 -2.95
CA LEU A 9 3.97 9.86 -3.44
C LEU A 9 3.17 9.14 -2.34
N ILE A 10 3.74 9.03 -1.14
CA ILE A 10 3.08 8.37 -0.01
C ILE A 10 1.85 9.15 0.46
N ARG A 11 1.92 10.48 0.45
CA ARG A 11 0.75 11.30 0.77
C ARG A 11 -0.35 11.12 -0.26
N ASP A 12 -0.01 11.13 -1.54
CA ASP A 12 -0.97 10.91 -2.62
C ASP A 12 -1.57 9.50 -2.59
N SER A 13 -0.83 8.48 -2.13
CA SER A 13 -1.33 7.09 -2.06
C SER A 13 -2.29 6.82 -0.90
N ILE A 14 -2.26 7.62 0.17
CA ILE A 14 -3.14 7.43 1.34
C ILE A 14 -4.24 8.49 1.45
N THR A 15 -4.24 9.50 0.60
CA THR A 15 -5.25 10.56 0.57
C THR A 15 -6.06 10.51 -0.72
N HIS A 16 -7.35 10.82 -0.65
CA HIS A 16 -8.19 10.94 -1.84
C HIS A 16 -7.92 12.30 -2.52
N ARG A 17 -6.73 12.49 -3.09
CA ARG A 17 -6.47 13.65 -3.93
C ARG A 17 -7.16 13.47 -5.28
N ALA A 18 -7.85 14.51 -5.71
CA ALA A 18 -8.61 14.53 -6.97
C ALA A 18 -7.71 14.30 -8.19
N GLU A 19 -6.41 14.59 -8.10
CA GLU A 19 -5.45 14.37 -9.17
C GLU A 19 -4.10 13.90 -8.60
N PRO A 20 -3.52 12.79 -9.10
CA PRO A 20 -2.17 12.37 -8.75
C PRO A 20 -1.15 13.40 -9.25
N THR A 21 -0.06 13.62 -8.50
CA THR A 21 1.00 14.57 -8.89
C THR A 21 1.61 14.18 -10.24
N PRO A 22 1.44 14.99 -11.32
CA PRO A 22 1.88 14.60 -12.65
C PRO A 22 3.39 14.35 -12.75
N GLY A 23 3.76 13.22 -13.36
CA GLY A 23 5.17 12.85 -13.61
C GLY A 23 5.96 12.45 -12.36
N LEU A 24 5.32 12.29 -11.19
CA LEU A 24 6.02 11.89 -9.96
C LEU A 24 6.58 10.46 -10.05
N VAL A 25 5.80 9.54 -10.62
CA VAL A 25 6.22 8.14 -10.86
C VAL A 25 7.43 8.09 -11.79
N ASP A 26 7.42 8.87 -12.89
CA ASP A 26 8.53 8.93 -13.84
C ASP A 26 9.82 9.50 -13.22
N LYS A 27 9.69 10.53 -12.36
CA LYS A 27 10.82 11.13 -11.64
C LYS A 27 11.48 10.17 -10.66
N LEU A 28 10.68 9.39 -9.93
CA LEU A 28 11.17 8.42 -8.95
C LEU A 28 11.72 7.15 -9.61
N GLY A 29 11.10 6.73 -10.70
CA GLY A 29 11.38 5.48 -11.39
C GLY A 29 10.65 4.29 -10.76
N ALA A 30 10.30 3.30 -11.59
CA ALA A 30 9.45 2.17 -11.22
C ALA A 30 9.95 1.39 -9.99
N LYS A 31 11.26 1.13 -9.89
CA LYS A 31 11.84 0.44 -8.73
C LYS A 31 11.58 1.21 -7.43
N ALA A 32 11.86 2.51 -7.40
CA ALA A 32 11.68 3.31 -6.19
C ALA A 32 10.21 3.43 -5.78
N VAL A 33 9.32 3.56 -6.77
CA VAL A 33 7.86 3.58 -6.54
C VAL A 33 7.39 2.26 -5.92
N TYR A 34 7.83 1.12 -6.48
CA TYR A 34 7.51 -0.19 -5.91
C TYR A 34 7.98 -0.31 -4.47
N MET A 35 9.26 0.00 -4.18
CA MET A 35 9.80 -0.11 -2.81
C MET A 35 9.03 0.76 -1.81
N LEU A 36 8.69 1.99 -2.19
CA LEU A 36 7.92 2.90 -1.35
C LEU A 36 6.51 2.38 -1.06
N ILE A 37 5.82 1.88 -2.09
CA ILE A 37 4.43 1.44 -1.96
C ILE A 37 4.34 0.08 -1.27
N ALA A 38 5.27 -0.83 -1.52
CA ALA A 38 5.41 -2.07 -0.75
C ALA A 38 5.65 -1.76 0.74
N ALA A 39 6.59 -0.88 1.06
CA ALA A 39 6.85 -0.45 2.44
C ALA A 39 5.64 0.25 3.08
N ALA A 40 4.90 1.06 2.31
CA ALA A 40 3.67 1.69 2.77
C ALA A 40 2.61 0.65 3.17
N VAL A 41 2.42 -0.38 2.34
CA VAL A 41 1.49 -1.47 2.64
C VAL A 41 1.95 -2.25 3.87
N VAL A 42 3.24 -2.57 4.00
CA VAL A 42 3.80 -3.25 5.19
C VAL A 42 3.46 -2.45 6.45
N VAL A 43 3.87 -1.18 6.52
CA VAL A 43 3.66 -0.34 7.72
C VAL A 43 2.17 -0.15 8.02
N ALA A 44 1.34 0.02 6.99
CA ALA A 44 -0.10 0.15 7.15
C ALA A 44 -0.76 -1.15 7.64
N ALA A 45 -0.30 -2.30 7.13
CA ALA A 45 -0.79 -3.61 7.51
C ALA A 45 -0.36 -3.97 8.93
N GLU A 46 0.89 -3.74 9.34
CA GLU A 46 1.37 -3.97 10.71
C GLU A 46 0.57 -3.18 11.75
N ARG A 47 0.18 -1.94 11.41
CA ARG A 47 -0.68 -1.12 12.26
C ARG A 47 -2.08 -1.70 12.42
N LYS A 48 -2.62 -2.30 11.36
CA LYS A 48 -4.00 -2.80 11.33
C LYS A 48 -4.14 -4.24 11.81
N PHE A 49 -3.16 -5.06 11.47
CA PHE A 49 -3.11 -6.51 11.65
C PHE A 49 -1.85 -6.84 12.46
N PRO A 50 -1.93 -6.83 13.79
CA PRO A 50 -0.79 -7.16 14.63
C PRO A 50 -0.30 -8.60 14.38
N GLU A 51 0.94 -8.88 14.79
CA GLU A 51 1.53 -10.21 14.68
C GLU A 51 0.61 -11.29 15.27
N GLY A 52 0.41 -12.38 14.51
CA GLY A 52 -0.51 -13.46 14.89
C GLY A 52 -1.97 -13.25 14.48
N THR A 53 -2.29 -12.18 13.73
CA THR A 53 -3.61 -12.00 13.11
C THR A 53 -3.98 -13.26 12.28
N PRO A 54 -5.16 -13.86 12.48
CA PRO A 54 -5.61 -15.01 11.70
C PRO A 54 -5.74 -14.68 10.21
N ILE A 55 -5.42 -15.65 9.35
CA ILE A 55 -5.54 -15.51 7.88
C ILE A 55 -7.00 -15.20 7.49
N GLU A 56 -7.97 -15.73 8.22
CA GLU A 56 -9.39 -15.48 8.01
C GLU A 56 -9.75 -13.99 8.17
N GLU A 57 -9.05 -13.25 9.04
CA GLU A 57 -9.27 -11.81 9.19
C GLU A 57 -8.71 -11.02 8.01
N LEU A 58 -7.55 -11.43 7.46
CA LEU A 58 -6.99 -10.84 6.24
C LEU A 58 -7.91 -11.07 5.04
N ARG A 59 -8.44 -12.29 4.90
CA ARG A 59 -9.43 -12.63 3.87
C ARG A 59 -10.70 -11.79 4.03
N ALA A 60 -11.28 -11.75 5.23
CA ALA A 60 -12.49 -10.97 5.47
C ALA A 60 -12.29 -9.49 5.18
N TYR A 61 -11.10 -8.94 5.48
CA TYR A 61 -10.76 -7.58 5.10
C TYR A 61 -10.72 -7.41 3.57
N ALA A 62 -10.02 -8.30 2.85
CA ALA A 62 -9.91 -8.26 1.41
C ALA A 62 -11.28 -8.36 0.71
N GLU A 63 -12.14 -9.28 1.15
CA GLU A 63 -13.52 -9.43 0.66
C GLU A 63 -14.36 -8.16 0.91
N SER A 64 -14.16 -7.49 2.04
CA SER A 64 -14.90 -6.26 2.38
C SER A 64 -14.52 -5.05 1.50
N LEU A 65 -13.44 -5.11 0.72
CA LEU A 65 -12.99 -3.98 -0.10
C LEU A 65 -14.02 -3.58 -1.17
N HIS A 66 -14.74 -4.54 -1.76
CA HIS A 66 -15.81 -4.26 -2.73
C HIS A 66 -16.94 -3.43 -2.13
N GLU A 67 -17.35 -3.75 -0.91
CA GLU A 67 -18.41 -3.03 -0.21
C GLU A 67 -17.98 -1.62 0.20
N ARG A 68 -16.70 -1.46 0.56
CA ARG A 68 -16.12 -0.15 0.95
C ARG A 68 -15.89 0.77 -0.23
N TYR A 69 -15.60 0.20 -1.40
CA TYR A 69 -15.27 0.94 -2.62
C TYR A 69 -16.17 0.51 -3.79
N PRO A 70 -17.48 0.75 -3.72
CA PRO A 70 -18.44 0.27 -4.73
C PRO A 70 -18.18 0.85 -6.12
N HIS A 71 -17.62 2.06 -6.20
CA HIS A 71 -17.25 2.72 -7.46
C HIS A 71 -15.92 2.23 -8.05
N GLY A 72 -15.15 1.43 -7.31
CA GLY A 72 -13.87 0.86 -7.74
C GLY A 72 -13.83 -0.67 -7.69
N ALA A 73 -14.95 -1.33 -7.39
CA ALA A 73 -15.00 -2.78 -7.16
C ALA A 73 -14.49 -3.60 -8.36
N GLU A 74 -14.73 -3.14 -9.59
CA GLU A 74 -14.24 -3.78 -10.82
C GLU A 74 -12.71 -3.79 -10.93
N ALA A 75 -12.02 -2.83 -10.28
CA ALA A 75 -10.56 -2.73 -10.25
C ALA A 75 -9.94 -3.45 -9.04
N ILE A 76 -10.74 -4.04 -8.16
CA ILE A 76 -10.30 -4.71 -6.95
C ILE A 76 -10.45 -6.22 -7.16
N ASP A 77 -9.35 -6.92 -7.40
CA ASP A 77 -9.31 -8.38 -7.23
C ASP A 77 -9.09 -8.69 -5.75
N THR A 78 -10.13 -9.18 -5.07
CA THR A 78 -10.07 -9.51 -3.64
C THR A 78 -9.14 -10.68 -3.34
N THR A 79 -8.92 -11.58 -4.30
CA THR A 79 -7.97 -12.69 -4.17
C THR A 79 -6.54 -12.16 -4.21
N LEU A 80 -6.24 -11.27 -5.15
CA LEU A 80 -4.96 -10.59 -5.20
C LEU A 80 -4.74 -9.72 -3.95
N ALA A 81 -5.77 -9.01 -3.48
CA ALA A 81 -5.70 -8.25 -2.23
C ALA A 81 -5.35 -9.14 -1.02
N GLU A 82 -5.99 -10.31 -0.89
CA GLU A 82 -5.65 -11.30 0.15
C GLU A 82 -4.19 -11.75 0.01
N HIS A 83 -3.74 -12.10 -1.21
CA HIS A 83 -2.38 -12.57 -1.43
C HIS A 83 -1.32 -11.50 -1.15
N VAL A 84 -1.57 -10.22 -1.46
CA VAL A 84 -0.67 -9.12 -1.08
C VAL A 84 -0.59 -8.94 0.44
N LEU A 85 -1.71 -9.07 1.16
CA LEU A 85 -1.68 -8.98 2.62
C LEU A 85 -0.98 -10.20 3.25
N ARG A 86 -1.23 -11.39 2.72
CA ARG A 86 -0.60 -12.63 3.20
C ARG A 86 0.88 -12.71 2.85
N SER A 87 1.33 -12.14 1.73
CA SER A 87 2.76 -12.16 1.38
C SER A 87 3.63 -11.43 2.41
N LEU A 88 3.04 -10.50 3.18
CA LEU A 88 3.71 -9.84 4.31
C LEU A 88 4.08 -10.81 5.44
N LEU A 89 3.34 -11.92 5.56
CA LEU A 89 3.49 -12.92 6.63
C LEU A 89 4.11 -14.23 6.13
N GLU A 90 3.73 -14.64 4.92
CA GLU A 90 4.03 -15.97 4.37
C GLU A 90 5.12 -15.95 3.30
N GLY A 91 5.51 -14.77 2.80
CA GLY A 91 6.53 -14.60 1.75
C GLY A 91 5.98 -14.17 0.39
N GLU A 92 6.87 -13.64 -0.45
CA GLU A 92 6.53 -13.07 -1.77
C GLU A 92 6.14 -14.13 -2.81
N GLU A 93 6.30 -15.42 -2.53
CA GLU A 93 5.97 -16.51 -3.47
C GLU A 93 4.48 -16.52 -3.85
N LEU A 94 3.62 -16.02 -2.96
CA LEU A 94 2.18 -15.86 -3.22
C LEU A 94 1.87 -14.88 -4.36
N LEU A 95 2.82 -13.99 -4.70
CA LEU A 95 2.65 -12.97 -5.74
C LEU A 95 3.18 -13.42 -7.11
N GLN A 96 3.96 -14.51 -7.18
CA GLN A 96 4.54 -15.02 -8.43
C GLN A 96 3.53 -15.28 -9.57
N PRO A 97 2.27 -15.70 -9.29
CA PRO A 97 1.29 -15.91 -10.36
C PRO A 97 0.76 -14.63 -11.03
N TYR A 98 1.00 -13.45 -10.45
CA TYR A 98 0.38 -12.19 -10.86
C TYR A 98 1.33 -11.30 -11.66
N ASP A 99 0.77 -10.46 -12.53
CA ASP A 99 1.55 -9.44 -13.22
C ASP A 99 2.00 -8.35 -12.25
N PHE A 100 3.22 -7.84 -12.46
CA PHE A 100 3.79 -6.79 -11.61
C PHE A 100 2.93 -5.51 -11.58
N GLY A 101 2.31 -5.14 -12.70
CA GLY A 101 1.42 -3.99 -12.79
C GLY A 101 0.18 -4.15 -11.91
N ASP A 102 -0.44 -5.33 -11.94
CA ASP A 102 -1.61 -5.66 -11.12
C ASP A 102 -1.26 -5.66 -9.62
N VAL A 103 -0.11 -6.26 -9.26
CA VAL A 103 0.40 -6.25 -7.89
C VAL A 103 0.64 -4.83 -7.41
N LEU A 104 1.34 -4.01 -8.20
CA LEU A 104 1.63 -2.62 -7.84
C LEU A 104 0.34 -1.80 -7.69
N GLN A 105 -0.61 -1.96 -8.62
CA GLN A 105 -1.92 -1.31 -8.53
C GLN A 105 -2.67 -1.73 -7.26
N MET A 106 -2.67 -3.03 -6.93
CA MET A 106 -3.30 -3.53 -5.71
C MET A 106 -2.63 -2.96 -4.46
N MET A 107 -1.30 -2.84 -4.43
CA MET A 107 -0.60 -2.22 -3.30
C MET A 107 -0.99 -0.75 -3.11
N PHE A 108 -1.19 0.02 -4.19
CA PHE A 108 -1.74 1.38 -4.08
C PHE A 108 -3.15 1.38 -3.47
N ILE A 109 -4.02 0.48 -3.92
CA ILE A 109 -5.39 0.34 -3.39
C ILE A 109 -5.34 -0.02 -1.90
N LEU A 110 -4.48 -0.96 -1.50
CA LEU A 110 -4.34 -1.38 -0.11
C LEU A 110 -3.77 -0.29 0.77
N ALA A 111 -2.73 0.44 0.33
CA ALA A 111 -2.18 1.57 1.07
C ALA A 111 -3.27 2.61 1.36
N TYR A 112 -4.07 2.96 0.34
CA TYR A 112 -5.22 3.84 0.51
C TYR A 112 -6.27 3.26 1.46
N ALA A 113 -6.65 2.00 1.27
CA ALA A 113 -7.73 1.38 2.03
C ALA A 113 -7.40 1.19 3.53
N LEU A 114 -6.12 0.92 3.82
CA LEU A 114 -5.64 0.74 5.18
C LEU A 114 -5.51 2.09 5.91
N MET A 115 -5.00 3.13 5.23
CA MET A 115 -4.59 4.38 5.88
C MET A 115 -5.58 5.53 5.75
N SER A 116 -6.38 5.60 4.69
CA SER A 116 -7.34 6.71 4.53
C SER A 116 -8.36 6.83 5.68
N PRO A 117 -8.85 5.73 6.32
CA PRO A 117 -9.77 5.84 7.45
C PRO A 117 -9.12 6.41 8.73
N GLU A 118 -7.79 6.32 8.86
CA GLU A 118 -7.06 6.84 10.03
C GLU A 118 -7.08 8.37 10.09
N ASN A 119 -7.33 9.04 8.95
CA ASN A 119 -7.39 10.50 8.84
C ASN A 119 -6.22 11.20 9.58
N LEU A 120 -5.00 10.76 9.28
CA LEU A 120 -3.78 11.19 9.96
C LEU A 120 -3.63 12.71 9.92
N ASP A 121 -3.30 13.30 11.07
CA ASP A 121 -2.82 14.67 11.10
C ASP A 121 -1.37 14.77 10.56
N GLU A 122 -0.85 15.99 10.47
CA GLU A 122 0.45 16.24 9.87
C GLU A 122 1.61 15.55 10.63
N ALA A 123 1.50 15.44 11.95
CA ALA A 123 2.53 14.82 12.78
C ALA A 123 2.50 13.30 12.64
N ALA A 124 1.30 12.70 12.71
CA ALA A 124 1.10 11.27 12.54
C ALA A 124 1.44 10.82 11.11
N PHE A 125 1.19 11.66 10.10
CA PHE A 125 1.65 11.41 8.74
C PHE A 125 3.19 11.41 8.67
N HIS A 126 3.86 12.38 9.29
CA HIS A 126 5.33 12.45 9.29
C HIS A 126 5.97 11.23 9.94
N GLU A 127 5.39 10.72 11.03
CA GLU A 127 5.83 9.49 11.68
C GLU A 127 5.66 8.28 10.75
N TYR A 128 4.46 8.11 10.19
CA TYR A 128 4.16 7.06 9.22
C TYR A 128 5.11 7.09 8.02
N PHE A 129 5.28 8.26 7.39
CA PHE A 129 6.18 8.43 6.25
C PHE A 129 7.63 8.12 6.63
N SER A 130 8.08 8.50 7.82
CA SER A 130 9.45 8.21 8.26
C SER A 130 9.70 6.70 8.32
N HIS A 131 8.77 5.93 8.88
CA HIS A 131 8.88 4.46 8.92
C HIS A 131 8.88 3.86 7.50
N VAL A 132 7.97 4.31 6.63
CA VAL A 132 7.89 3.86 5.24
C VAL A 132 9.19 4.16 4.49
N TYR A 133 9.73 5.37 4.65
CA TYR A 133 10.95 5.79 3.97
C TYR A 133 12.17 5.02 4.47
N GLU A 134 12.27 4.76 5.76
CA GLU A 134 13.33 3.95 6.37
C GLU A 134 13.31 2.52 5.84
N LEU A 135 12.14 1.86 5.86
CA LEU A 135 11.97 0.51 5.35
C LEU A 135 12.29 0.41 3.85
N ALA A 136 11.75 1.32 3.03
CA ALA A 136 12.01 1.34 1.59
C ALA A 136 13.48 1.64 1.24
N SER A 137 14.24 2.29 2.13
CA SER A 137 15.65 2.62 1.92
C SER A 137 16.61 1.54 2.42
N ALA A 138 16.16 0.65 3.32
CA ALA A 138 16.96 -0.46 3.84
C ALA A 138 17.17 -1.57 2.79
N GLU A 139 16.26 -1.67 1.84
CA GLU A 139 16.22 -2.66 0.77
C GLU A 139 16.95 -2.22 -0.52
N VAL A 140 17.74 -1.13 -0.46
CA VAL A 140 18.49 -0.53 -1.59
C VAL A 140 19.98 -0.80 -1.49
#